data_AF-A0A0L7AV34-F1
#
_entry.id   AF-A0A0L7AV34-F1
#
_cell.length_a   1.000
_cell.length_b   1.000
_cell.length_c   1.000
_cell.angle_alpha   90.00
_cell.angle_beta   90.00
_cell.angle_gamma   90.00
#
_symmetry.space_group_name_H-M   'P 1'
#
loop_
_entity.id
_entity.type
_entity.pdbx_description
1 polymer ?
#
loop_
_entity_poly.entity_id
_entity_poly.type
_entity_poly.pdbx_seq_one_letter_code
_entity_poly.pdbx_strand_id
1 'polypeptide(L)'
;MSRHSEQAIQTTARMKRPESHGLMHDAKKRRILGDVLSYLFLGVMAIIWLIPIVWVFAESFNKNTAPYTKTFFPTEFSLDNYITLFTDRSVLNFPKMFMNTFIVACFVCLISVVFVLSVAYCMSRMRFRTRKTFMNVVLVLGMFPGIMAVSAIYFILKAVGLTSEGMTTIALILVYSAGTGAGFYVMKGYMDTIPTSLDEAALLDGCTRLQVFTKIIIPICKPMIVYQAIIGFLTPWLDFVMAKVICRTQSNYTVALGLWLMLQKEYIQNWYARFAAAAVVISIPIAILFIVMQRFYQESMSGSVKG
;
A
#
# COMPACT_ATOMS: atom_id res chain seq x y z
N MET A 1 -22.98 81.69 34.19
CA MET A 1 -23.15 81.10 35.54
C MET A 1 -24.51 80.42 35.55
N SER A 2 -24.76 79.20 35.99
CA SER A 2 -23.96 78.06 36.43
C SER A 2 -25.00 76.99 36.80
N ARG A 3 -24.66 75.70 36.72
CA ARG A 3 -25.42 74.52 37.23
C ARG A 3 -26.36 73.81 36.25
N HIS A 4 -25.83 73.35 35.11
CA HIS A 4 -26.43 72.23 34.36
C HIS A 4 -25.43 71.10 34.03
N SER A 5 -24.29 71.04 34.69
CA SER A 5 -23.19 70.14 34.33
C SER A 5 -22.65 69.31 35.49
N GLU A 6 -23.51 68.82 36.39
CA GLU A 6 -23.03 68.09 37.58
C GLU A 6 -23.95 66.99 38.11
N GLN A 7 -24.77 66.37 37.24
CA GLN A 7 -25.54 65.16 37.61
C GLN A 7 -25.38 63.97 36.65
N ALA A 8 -24.45 64.04 35.69
CA ALA A 8 -24.26 62.98 34.71
C ALA A 8 -23.11 62.00 35.01
N ILE A 9 -22.51 62.03 36.20
CA ILE A 9 -21.31 61.22 36.49
C ILE A 9 -21.38 60.65 37.90
N GLN A 10 -22.27 59.68 38.18
CA GLN A 10 -22.06 58.73 39.30
C GLN A 10 -22.99 57.51 39.37
N THR A 11 -23.53 57.02 38.24
CA THR A 11 -24.28 55.75 38.23
C THR A 11 -23.69 54.74 37.24
N THR A 12 -22.38 54.55 37.28
CA THR A 12 -21.76 53.32 36.75
C THR A 12 -21.90 52.21 37.79
N ALA A 13 -23.07 51.58 37.81
CA ALA A 13 -23.28 50.33 38.53
C ALA A 13 -22.35 49.26 37.94
N ARG A 14 -21.26 49.05 38.67
CA ARG A 14 -20.32 47.91 38.70
C ARG A 14 -20.81 46.66 37.94
N MET A 15 -20.55 46.58 36.62
CA MET A 15 -20.57 45.31 35.90
C MET A 15 -19.42 44.45 36.42
N LYS A 16 -19.75 43.43 37.20
CA LYS A 16 -18.83 42.36 37.59
C LYS A 16 -18.40 41.66 36.30
N ARG A 17 -17.16 41.87 35.84
CA ARG A 17 -16.59 41.08 34.74
C ARG A 17 -16.72 39.59 35.11
N PRO A 18 -17.28 38.72 34.26
CA PRO A 18 -17.28 37.30 34.55
C PRO A 18 -15.82 36.84 34.61
N GLU A 19 -15.47 36.12 35.67
CA GLU A 19 -14.14 35.53 35.85
C GLU A 19 -13.90 34.53 34.71
N SER A 20 -13.25 34.98 33.63
CA SER A 20 -12.88 34.16 32.47
C SER A 20 -11.76 33.14 32.79
N HIS A 21 -11.24 33.14 34.01
CA HIS A 21 -10.13 32.29 34.43
C HIS A 21 -10.49 30.80 34.61
N GLY A 22 -11.77 30.45 34.85
CA GLY A 22 -12.19 29.05 35.06
C GLY A 22 -12.40 28.25 33.77
N LEU A 23 -13.09 28.83 32.77
CA LEU A 23 -13.52 28.13 31.55
C LEU A 23 -12.35 27.69 30.66
N MET A 24 -11.29 28.49 30.57
CA MET A 24 -10.09 28.16 29.79
C MET A 24 -9.26 27.04 30.43
N HIS A 25 -9.29 26.93 31.76
CA HIS A 25 -8.57 25.89 32.49
C HIS A 25 -9.23 24.52 32.31
N ASP A 26 -10.57 24.47 32.29
CA ASP A 26 -11.33 23.25 32.02
C ASP A 26 -11.20 22.78 30.58
N ALA A 27 -11.16 23.70 29.60
CA ALA A 27 -10.88 23.36 28.21
C ALA A 27 -9.46 22.79 28.02
N LYS A 28 -8.45 23.37 28.71
CA LYS A 28 -7.07 22.87 28.67
C LYS A 28 -6.93 21.51 29.34
N LYS A 29 -7.59 21.28 30.48
CA LYS A 29 -7.62 19.97 31.16
C LYS A 29 -8.33 18.90 30.33
N ARG A 30 -9.46 19.22 29.70
CA ARG A 30 -10.18 18.29 28.80
C ARG A 30 -9.34 17.92 27.58
N ARG A 31 -8.59 18.88 27.02
CA ARG A 31 -7.66 18.62 25.92
C ARG A 31 -6.49 17.72 26.35
N ILE A 32 -5.84 18.01 27.48
CA ILE A 32 -4.75 17.17 28.00
C ILE A 32 -5.24 15.76 28.33
N LEU A 33 -6.41 15.63 28.97
CA LEU A 33 -7.01 14.34 29.25
C LEU A 33 -7.33 13.57 27.97
N GLY A 34 -7.88 14.25 26.95
CA GLY A 34 -8.13 13.68 25.63
C GLY A 34 -6.86 13.20 24.94
N ASP A 35 -5.79 13.99 24.97
CA ASP A 35 -4.49 13.64 24.40
C ASP A 35 -3.89 12.43 25.13
N VAL A 36 -3.91 12.42 26.47
CA VAL A 36 -3.41 11.30 27.29
C VAL A 36 -4.19 10.01 27.02
N LEU A 37 -5.52 10.08 26.98
CA LEU A 37 -6.37 8.91 26.66
C LEU A 37 -6.11 8.42 25.23
N SER A 38 -5.93 9.33 24.28
CA SER A 38 -5.61 8.99 22.89
C SER A 38 -4.26 8.31 22.79
N TYR A 39 -3.22 8.84 23.43
CA TYR A 39 -1.88 8.23 23.44
C TYR A 39 -1.86 6.88 24.15
N LEU A 40 -2.59 6.74 25.25
CA LEU A 40 -2.71 5.45 25.95
C LEU A 40 -3.40 4.42 25.05
N PHE A 41 -4.52 4.78 24.44
CA PHE A 41 -5.25 3.92 23.50
C PHE A 41 -4.39 3.52 22.31
N LEU A 42 -3.72 4.48 21.67
CA LEU A 42 -2.80 4.22 20.56
C LEU A 42 -1.61 3.36 20.99
N GLY A 43 -1.08 3.56 22.20
CA GLY A 43 0.00 2.74 22.75
C GLY A 43 -0.41 1.29 22.96
N VAL A 44 -1.58 1.05 23.56
CA VAL A 44 -2.13 -0.30 23.74
C VAL A 44 -2.39 -0.97 22.39
N MET A 45 -3.00 -0.24 21.45
CA MET A 45 -3.21 -0.75 20.08
C MET A 45 -1.87 -1.10 19.41
N ALA A 46 -0.86 -0.23 19.50
CA ALA A 46 0.45 -0.50 18.93
C ALA A 46 1.07 -1.78 19.50
N ILE A 47 0.98 -2.01 20.82
CA ILE A 47 1.47 -3.24 21.45
C ILE A 47 0.75 -4.47 20.89
N ILE A 48 -0.59 -4.45 20.84
CA ILE A 48 -1.40 -5.57 20.32
C ILE A 48 -1.00 -5.91 18.88
N TRP A 49 -0.78 -4.91 18.03
CA TRP A 49 -0.42 -5.10 16.63
C TRP A 49 1.04 -5.53 16.42
N LEU A 50 1.95 -5.11 17.30
CA LEU A 50 3.37 -5.47 17.20
C LEU A 50 3.67 -6.86 17.74
N ILE A 51 2.91 -7.38 18.70
CA ILE A 51 3.11 -8.73 19.26
C ILE A 51 3.27 -9.82 18.18
N PRO A 52 2.36 -10.00 17.20
CA PRO A 52 2.52 -11.05 16.20
C PRO A 52 3.74 -10.83 15.29
N ILE A 53 4.12 -9.58 15.02
CA ILE A 53 5.30 -9.26 14.20
C ILE A 53 6.58 -9.62 14.97
N VAL A 54 6.68 -9.20 16.23
CA VAL A 54 7.80 -9.53 17.12
C VAL A 54 7.89 -11.03 17.34
N TRP A 55 6.74 -11.71 17.44
CA TRP A 55 6.68 -13.16 17.59
C TRP A 55 7.25 -13.88 16.36
N VAL A 56 6.78 -13.54 15.15
CA VAL A 56 7.32 -14.13 13.90
C VAL A 56 8.80 -13.80 13.74
N PHE A 57 9.21 -12.58 14.11
CA PHE A 57 10.62 -12.19 14.08
C PHE A 57 11.45 -12.96 15.11
N ALA A 58 10.95 -13.27 16.30
CA ALA A 58 11.68 -14.12 17.24
C ALA A 58 11.74 -15.56 16.74
N GLU A 59 10.61 -16.07 16.25
CA GLU A 59 10.46 -17.44 15.74
C GLU A 59 11.38 -17.72 14.54
N SER A 60 11.72 -16.73 13.72
CA SER A 60 12.68 -16.91 12.63
C SER A 60 14.08 -17.29 13.09
N PHE A 61 14.45 -16.93 14.32
CA PHE A 61 15.71 -17.31 14.94
C PHE A 61 15.55 -18.54 15.84
N ASN A 62 14.37 -19.17 15.92
CA ASN A 62 14.17 -20.32 16.80
C ASN A 62 14.99 -21.52 16.34
N LYS A 63 15.80 -22.08 17.23
CA LYS A 63 16.55 -23.30 16.94
C LYS A 63 15.64 -24.53 16.88
N ASN A 64 14.53 -24.51 17.62
CA ASN A 64 13.47 -25.50 17.46
C ASN A 64 12.68 -25.18 16.19
N THR A 65 12.65 -26.12 15.26
CA THR A 65 12.04 -25.92 13.95
C THR A 65 10.60 -26.40 13.85
N ALA A 66 10.06 -26.99 14.91
CA ALA A 66 8.71 -27.52 14.96
C ALA A 66 7.68 -26.42 15.25
N PRO A 67 6.47 -26.50 14.68
CA PRO A 67 5.43 -25.47 14.81
C PRO A 67 4.78 -25.41 16.20
N TYR A 68 4.86 -26.49 16.99
CA TYR A 68 4.21 -26.59 18.29
C TYR A 68 5.25 -26.65 19.39
N THR A 69 5.31 -25.60 20.20
CA THR A 69 6.19 -25.48 21.36
C THR A 69 5.38 -25.08 22.60
N LYS A 70 5.89 -25.41 23.79
CA LYS A 70 5.26 -25.04 25.06
C LYS A 70 5.55 -23.59 25.47
N THR A 71 6.56 -22.97 24.87
CA THR A 71 6.98 -21.60 25.21
C THR A 71 6.44 -20.61 24.20
N PHE A 72 6.12 -19.40 24.67
CA PHE A 72 5.65 -18.33 23.80
C PHE A 72 6.80 -17.77 22.94
N PHE A 73 8.00 -17.60 23.51
CA PHE A 73 9.20 -17.22 22.78
C PHE A 73 10.20 -18.38 22.69
N PRO A 74 11.11 -18.36 21.69
CA PRO A 74 12.20 -19.32 21.60
C PRO A 74 13.07 -19.31 22.85
N THR A 75 13.49 -20.49 23.29
CA THR A 75 14.46 -20.65 24.40
C THR A 75 15.89 -20.63 23.90
N GLU A 76 16.12 -21.07 22.66
CA GLU A 76 17.42 -21.08 22.00
C GLU A 76 17.31 -20.39 20.65
N PHE A 77 18.26 -19.51 20.37
CA PHE A 77 18.34 -18.74 19.14
C PHE A 77 19.46 -19.26 18.23
N SER A 78 19.21 -19.30 16.92
CA SER A 78 20.18 -19.65 15.89
C SER A 78 19.91 -18.88 14.59
N LEU A 79 20.97 -18.68 13.80
CA LEU A 79 20.89 -18.14 12.44
C LEU A 79 20.72 -19.24 11.37
N ASP A 80 20.71 -20.51 11.77
CA ASP A 80 20.65 -21.65 10.84
C ASP A 80 19.45 -21.60 9.91
N ASN A 81 18.29 -21.12 10.38
CA ASN A 81 17.10 -20.95 9.55
C ASN A 81 17.36 -20.00 8.38
N TYR A 82 18.06 -18.89 8.61
CA TYR A 82 18.43 -17.95 7.55
C TYR A 82 19.51 -18.54 6.64
N ILE A 83 20.55 -19.17 7.21
CA ILE A 83 21.62 -19.77 6.42
C ILE A 83 21.05 -20.82 5.48
N THR A 84 20.35 -21.83 6.02
CA THR A 84 19.72 -22.91 5.26
C THR A 84 18.70 -22.39 4.26
N LEU A 85 17.96 -21.33 4.59
CA LEU A 85 17.03 -20.69 3.65
C LEU A 85 17.72 -20.27 2.34
N PHE A 86 18.93 -19.73 2.40
CA PHE A 86 19.66 -19.26 1.22
C PHE A 86 20.66 -20.26 0.63
N THR A 87 21.10 -21.28 1.40
CA THR A 87 22.11 -22.25 0.97
C THR A 87 21.53 -23.59 0.51
N ASP A 88 20.51 -24.12 1.19
CA ASP A 88 19.89 -25.39 0.82
C ASP A 88 18.91 -25.18 -0.34
N ARG A 89 19.26 -25.76 -1.50
CA ARG A 89 18.52 -25.67 -2.76
C ARG A 89 17.98 -27.03 -3.22
N SER A 90 18.15 -28.08 -2.42
CA SER A 90 17.83 -29.47 -2.80
C SER A 90 16.34 -29.66 -2.98
N VAL A 91 15.56 -29.20 -1.99
CA VAL A 91 14.10 -29.31 -1.97
C VAL A 91 13.45 -27.96 -2.16
N LEU A 92 14.07 -26.83 -1.79
CA LEU A 92 13.46 -25.51 -1.92
C LEU A 92 14.50 -24.45 -2.28
N ASN A 93 14.46 -23.93 -3.51
CA ASN A 93 15.36 -22.86 -3.94
C ASN A 93 14.76 -21.47 -3.67
N PHE A 94 14.79 -21.04 -2.40
CA PHE A 94 14.19 -19.78 -1.95
C PHE A 94 14.78 -18.56 -2.66
N PRO A 95 16.12 -18.42 -2.84
CA PRO A 95 16.68 -17.23 -3.50
C PRO A 95 16.14 -17.05 -4.92
N LYS A 96 15.96 -18.15 -5.67
CA LYS A 96 15.36 -18.11 -7.01
C LYS A 96 13.89 -17.72 -6.95
N MET A 97 13.11 -18.31 -6.04
CA MET A 97 11.68 -17.99 -5.88
C MET A 97 11.44 -16.54 -5.47
N PHE A 98 12.27 -16.01 -4.56
CA PHE A 98 12.27 -14.62 -4.16
C PHE A 98 12.60 -13.71 -5.36
N MET A 99 13.67 -14.01 -6.09
CA MET A 99 14.07 -13.22 -7.26
C MET A 99 13.03 -13.23 -8.38
N ASN A 100 12.44 -14.39 -8.67
CA ASN A 100 11.34 -14.51 -9.64
C ASN A 100 10.18 -13.58 -9.26
N THR A 101 9.78 -13.61 -7.98
CA THR A 101 8.66 -12.79 -7.48
C THR A 101 9.01 -11.31 -7.51
N PHE A 102 10.23 -10.95 -7.14
CA PHE A 102 10.73 -9.57 -7.15
C PHE A 102 10.75 -8.98 -8.56
N ILE A 103 11.25 -9.74 -9.53
CA ILE A 103 11.26 -9.33 -10.94
C ILE A 103 9.83 -9.10 -11.42
N VAL A 104 8.92 -10.06 -11.20
CA VAL A 104 7.51 -9.90 -11.59
C VAL A 104 6.91 -8.66 -10.93
N ALA A 105 7.12 -8.45 -9.63
CA ALA A 105 6.57 -7.31 -8.89
C ALA A 105 7.08 -5.96 -9.40
N CYS A 106 8.37 -5.84 -9.72
CA CYS A 106 8.94 -4.62 -10.27
C CYS A 106 8.36 -4.28 -11.65
N PHE A 107 8.27 -5.26 -12.56
CA PHE A 107 7.71 -5.03 -13.89
C PHE A 107 6.21 -4.71 -13.85
N VAL A 108 5.44 -5.45 -13.06
CA VAL A 108 4.00 -5.18 -12.89
C VAL A 108 3.77 -3.81 -12.26
N CYS A 109 4.56 -3.43 -11.25
CA CYS A 109 4.51 -2.10 -10.65
C CYS A 109 4.71 -1.00 -11.70
N LEU A 110 5.78 -1.09 -12.49
CA LEU A 110 6.09 -0.11 -13.53
C LEU A 110 4.97 0.00 -14.57
N ILE A 111 4.51 -1.14 -15.10
CA ILE A 111 3.45 -1.18 -16.11
C ILE A 111 2.14 -0.63 -15.53
N SER A 112 1.80 -1.05 -14.30
CA SER A 112 0.60 -0.62 -13.59
C SER A 112 0.56 0.89 -13.40
N VAL A 113 1.65 1.51 -12.94
CA VAL A 113 1.74 2.96 -12.75
C VAL A 113 1.49 3.69 -14.07
N VAL A 114 2.17 3.28 -15.15
CA VAL A 114 2.03 3.92 -16.46
C VAL A 114 0.60 3.79 -17.01
N PHE A 115 0.03 2.58 -16.95
CA PHE A 115 -1.31 2.32 -17.47
C PHE A 115 -2.39 3.03 -16.66
N VAL A 116 -2.34 2.95 -15.33
CA VAL A 116 -3.32 3.59 -14.45
C VAL A 116 -3.27 5.11 -14.61
N LEU A 117 -2.08 5.72 -14.63
CA LEU A 117 -1.95 7.17 -14.86
C LEU A 117 -2.54 7.59 -16.19
N SER A 118 -2.23 6.86 -17.26
CA SER A 118 -2.69 7.18 -18.61
C SER A 118 -4.22 7.07 -18.72
N VAL A 119 -4.79 5.97 -18.24
CA VAL A 119 -6.24 5.77 -18.25
C VAL A 119 -6.93 6.79 -17.34
N ALA A 120 -6.42 7.03 -16.14
CA ALA A 120 -6.98 8.02 -15.23
C ALA A 120 -6.98 9.43 -15.82
N TYR A 121 -5.89 9.84 -16.47
CA TYR A 121 -5.81 11.15 -17.14
C TYR A 121 -6.85 11.29 -18.24
N CYS A 122 -6.95 10.30 -19.14
CA CYS A 122 -7.98 10.27 -20.18
C CYS A 122 -9.39 10.31 -19.58
N MET A 123 -9.64 9.52 -18.53
CA MET A 123 -10.94 9.43 -17.87
C MET A 123 -11.25 10.61 -16.95
N SER A 124 -10.28 11.46 -16.62
CA SER A 124 -10.48 12.72 -15.87
C SER A 124 -10.70 13.87 -16.85
N ARG A 125 -9.74 14.12 -17.74
CA ARG A 125 -9.63 15.32 -18.57
C ARG A 125 -10.33 15.23 -19.92
N MET A 126 -10.38 14.06 -20.54
CA MET A 126 -10.94 13.94 -21.89
C MET A 126 -12.44 13.67 -21.84
N ARG A 127 -13.18 14.33 -22.73
CA ARG A 127 -14.64 14.15 -22.90
C ARG A 127 -14.86 13.48 -24.24
N PHE A 128 -15.34 12.24 -24.23
CA PHE A 128 -15.69 11.48 -25.43
C PHE A 128 -16.95 10.66 -25.16
N ARG A 129 -17.68 10.31 -26.24
CA ARG A 129 -19.07 9.79 -26.17
C ARG A 129 -19.22 8.56 -25.27
N THR A 130 -18.26 7.63 -25.30
CA THR A 130 -18.34 6.34 -24.58
C THR A 130 -17.70 6.35 -23.20
N ARG A 131 -17.17 7.49 -22.74
CA ARG A 131 -16.44 7.59 -21.45
C ARG A 131 -17.23 7.05 -20.27
N LYS A 132 -18.49 7.49 -20.12
CA LYS A 132 -19.35 7.12 -18.98
C LYS A 132 -19.70 5.63 -18.99
N THR A 133 -19.99 5.09 -20.18
CA THR A 133 -20.25 3.66 -20.37
C THR A 133 -19.02 2.83 -20.05
N PHE A 134 -17.84 3.20 -20.55
CA PHE A 134 -16.58 2.51 -20.25
C PHE A 134 -16.31 2.47 -18.74
N MET A 135 -16.43 3.63 -18.07
CA MET A 135 -16.30 3.72 -16.62
C MET A 135 -17.25 2.72 -15.93
N ASN A 136 -18.54 2.79 -16.20
CA ASN A 136 -19.53 1.93 -15.55
C ASN A 136 -19.29 0.44 -15.82
N VAL A 137 -18.93 0.05 -17.05
CA VAL A 137 -18.61 -1.34 -17.39
C VAL A 137 -17.40 -1.81 -16.59
N VAL A 138 -16.33 -1.02 -16.53
CA VAL A 138 -15.13 -1.37 -15.76
C VAL A 138 -15.43 -1.48 -14.26
N LEU A 139 -16.29 -0.61 -13.72
CA LEU A 139 -16.72 -0.68 -12.32
C LEU A 139 -17.43 -2.02 -12.04
N VAL A 140 -18.41 -2.37 -12.87
CA VAL A 140 -19.19 -3.62 -12.72
C VAL A 140 -18.28 -4.84 -12.86
N LEU A 141 -17.38 -4.85 -13.85
CA LEU A 141 -16.39 -5.92 -14.00
C LEU A 141 -15.45 -6.02 -12.80
N GLY A 142 -15.07 -4.88 -12.20
CA GLY A 142 -14.22 -4.83 -11.00
C GLY A 142 -14.90 -5.34 -9.72
N MET A 143 -16.24 -5.42 -9.70
CA MET A 143 -17.00 -6.02 -8.59
C MET A 143 -16.99 -7.56 -8.65
N PHE A 144 -16.64 -8.14 -9.80
CA PHE A 144 -16.60 -9.58 -9.95
C PHE A 144 -15.32 -10.16 -9.33
N PRO A 145 -15.37 -11.28 -8.58
CA PRO A 145 -14.19 -11.85 -7.96
C PRO A 145 -13.18 -12.34 -9.01
N GLY A 146 -12.02 -11.69 -9.10
CA GLY A 146 -10.98 -12.03 -10.08
C GLY A 146 -10.49 -13.49 -10.01
N ILE A 147 -10.58 -14.12 -8.84
CA ILE A 147 -10.21 -15.52 -8.63
C ILE A 147 -11.03 -16.51 -9.47
N MET A 148 -12.27 -16.14 -9.85
CA MET A 148 -13.15 -17.00 -10.67
C MET A 148 -12.62 -17.13 -12.11
N ALA A 149 -11.83 -16.16 -12.58
CA ALA A 149 -11.27 -16.17 -13.93
C ALA A 149 -9.95 -16.95 -14.04
N VAL A 150 -9.38 -17.41 -12.92
CA VAL A 150 -8.03 -18.04 -12.89
C VAL A 150 -7.94 -19.25 -13.83
N SER A 151 -8.95 -20.14 -13.82
CA SER A 151 -8.99 -21.30 -14.71
C SER A 151 -9.06 -20.91 -16.19
N ALA A 152 -9.87 -19.90 -16.52
CA ALA A 152 -9.99 -19.42 -17.90
C ALA A 152 -8.69 -18.80 -18.38
N ILE A 153 -8.06 -17.95 -17.55
CA ILE A 153 -6.76 -17.34 -17.83
C ILE A 153 -5.70 -18.41 -18.08
N TYR A 154 -5.67 -19.47 -17.26
CA TYR A 154 -4.74 -20.58 -17.46
C TYR A 154 -4.88 -21.24 -18.83
N PHE A 155 -6.11 -21.55 -19.27
CA PHE A 155 -6.33 -22.16 -20.58
C PHE A 155 -5.96 -21.22 -21.73
N ILE A 156 -6.17 -19.92 -21.58
CA ILE A 156 -5.70 -18.91 -22.54
C ILE A 156 -4.18 -18.95 -22.62
N LEU A 157 -3.47 -18.85 -21.49
CA LEU A 157 -2.00 -18.91 -21.44
C LEU A 157 -1.46 -20.20 -22.04
N LYS A 158 -2.13 -21.33 -21.77
CA LYS A 158 -1.77 -22.63 -22.33
C LYS A 158 -1.93 -22.65 -23.85
N ALA A 159 -3.03 -22.12 -24.36
CA ALA A 159 -3.29 -22.05 -25.80
C ALA A 159 -2.27 -21.19 -26.54
N VAL A 160 -1.77 -20.12 -25.92
CA VAL A 160 -0.72 -19.26 -26.51
C VAL A 160 0.71 -19.69 -26.17
N GLY A 161 0.89 -20.85 -25.52
CA GLY A 161 2.21 -21.42 -25.22
C GLY A 161 2.98 -20.76 -24.06
N LEU A 162 2.36 -19.85 -23.31
CA LEU A 162 2.98 -19.11 -22.20
C LEU A 162 3.11 -19.93 -20.90
N THR A 163 2.56 -21.14 -20.85
CA THR A 163 2.74 -22.08 -19.73
C THR A 163 4.00 -22.95 -19.86
N SER A 164 4.76 -22.80 -20.96
CA SER A 164 5.99 -23.54 -21.21
C SER A 164 7.10 -23.12 -20.24
N GLU A 165 8.09 -23.99 -20.05
CA GLU A 165 9.25 -23.68 -19.21
C GLU A 165 10.01 -22.45 -19.75
N GLY A 166 10.40 -21.54 -18.86
CA GLY A 166 11.03 -20.26 -19.22
C GLY A 166 10.06 -19.11 -19.53
N MET A 167 8.79 -19.39 -19.86
CA MET A 167 7.78 -18.36 -20.16
C MET A 167 6.94 -17.95 -18.94
N THR A 168 7.04 -18.67 -17.82
CA THR A 168 6.22 -18.45 -16.62
C THR A 168 6.34 -17.04 -16.07
N THR A 169 7.54 -16.46 -16.01
CA THR A 169 7.76 -15.09 -15.53
C THR A 169 7.04 -14.07 -16.42
N ILE A 170 7.12 -14.24 -17.74
CA ILE A 170 6.43 -13.39 -18.72
C ILE A 170 4.92 -13.56 -18.58
N ALA A 171 4.44 -14.79 -18.44
CA ALA A 171 3.02 -15.08 -18.22
C ALA A 171 2.48 -14.36 -16.98
N LEU A 172 3.20 -14.42 -15.85
CA LEU A 172 2.83 -13.71 -14.63
C LEU A 172 2.80 -12.19 -14.84
N ILE A 173 3.85 -11.61 -15.45
CA ILE A 173 3.91 -10.17 -15.72
C ILE A 173 2.71 -9.74 -16.58
N LEU A 174 2.41 -10.48 -17.65
CA LEU A 174 1.29 -10.18 -18.55
C LEU A 174 -0.05 -10.26 -17.82
N VAL A 175 -0.31 -11.34 -17.09
CA VAL A 175 -1.60 -11.55 -16.39
C VAL A 175 -1.84 -10.47 -15.35
N TYR A 176 -0.85 -10.21 -14.49
CA TYR A 176 -1.00 -9.19 -13.46
C TYR A 176 -1.09 -7.78 -14.04
N SER A 177 -0.44 -7.51 -15.18
CA SER A 177 -0.46 -6.19 -15.81
C SER A 177 -1.71 -5.93 -16.64
N ALA A 178 -2.29 -6.96 -17.28
CA ALA A 178 -3.36 -6.83 -18.28
C ALA A 178 -4.59 -6.06 -17.77
N GLY A 179 -4.97 -6.27 -16.51
CA GLY A 179 -6.13 -5.62 -15.90
C GLY A 179 -5.82 -4.30 -15.19
N THR A 180 -4.57 -3.89 -15.05
CA THR A 180 -4.20 -2.78 -14.14
C THR A 180 -4.85 -1.47 -14.51
N GLY A 181 -4.97 -1.17 -15.81
CA GLY A 181 -5.63 0.05 -16.30
C GLY A 181 -7.10 0.15 -15.90
N ALA A 182 -7.77 -0.94 -15.56
CA ALA A 182 -9.15 -0.94 -15.05
C ALA A 182 -9.24 -0.41 -13.60
N GLY A 183 -8.13 -0.42 -12.85
CA GLY A 183 -8.02 0.13 -11.49
C GLY A 183 -7.91 1.67 -11.42
N PHE A 184 -8.20 2.39 -12.51
CA PHE A 184 -7.93 3.83 -12.63
C PHE A 184 -8.77 4.73 -11.69
N TYR A 185 -9.82 4.21 -11.05
CA TYR A 185 -10.79 5.01 -10.31
C TYR A 185 -10.20 5.87 -9.20
N VAL A 186 -9.28 5.32 -8.40
CA VAL A 186 -8.70 6.06 -7.27
C VAL A 186 -7.80 7.18 -7.81
N MET A 187 -6.95 6.87 -8.79
CA MET A 187 -6.10 7.86 -9.45
C MET A 187 -6.92 8.95 -10.15
N LYS A 188 -8.01 8.57 -10.84
CA LYS A 188 -8.94 9.53 -11.44
C LYS A 188 -9.57 10.42 -10.38
N GLY A 189 -10.05 9.84 -9.27
CA GLY A 189 -10.65 10.60 -8.18
C GLY A 189 -9.70 11.67 -7.65
N TYR A 190 -8.42 11.33 -7.50
CA TYR A 190 -7.37 12.29 -7.16
C TYR A 190 -7.16 13.35 -8.26
N MET A 191 -7.03 12.94 -9.52
CA MET A 191 -6.86 13.90 -10.63
C MET A 191 -8.04 14.87 -10.75
N ASP A 192 -9.26 14.43 -10.46
CA ASP A 192 -10.46 15.27 -10.51
C ASP A 192 -10.46 16.38 -9.44
N THR A 193 -9.65 16.28 -8.37
CA THR A 193 -9.49 17.38 -7.39
C THR A 193 -8.54 18.46 -7.86
N ILE A 194 -7.73 18.20 -8.90
CA ILE A 194 -6.80 19.17 -9.47
C ILE A 194 -7.58 20.16 -10.35
N PRO A 195 -7.55 21.48 -10.09
CA PRO A 195 -8.29 22.47 -10.85
C PRO A 195 -7.98 22.40 -12.35
N THR A 196 -9.02 22.42 -13.20
CA THR A 196 -8.86 22.39 -14.66
C THR A 196 -8.27 23.68 -15.24
N SER A 197 -8.30 24.78 -14.48
CA SER A 197 -7.68 26.05 -14.87
C SER A 197 -6.17 25.94 -15.09
N LEU A 198 -5.49 25.00 -14.41
CA LEU A 198 -4.07 24.72 -14.65
C LEU A 198 -3.83 24.16 -16.06
N ASP A 199 -4.70 23.24 -16.49
CA ASP A 199 -4.66 22.66 -17.83
C ASP A 199 -4.93 23.74 -18.89
N GLU A 200 -5.94 24.59 -18.68
CA GLU A 200 -6.33 25.68 -19.58
C GLU A 200 -5.23 26.73 -19.73
N ALA A 201 -4.62 27.16 -18.62
CA ALA A 201 -3.51 28.12 -18.64
C ALA A 201 -2.32 27.57 -19.45
N ALA A 202 -1.96 26.30 -19.22
CA ALA A 202 -0.86 25.68 -19.95
C ALA A 202 -1.15 25.51 -21.45
N LEU A 203 -2.40 25.21 -21.83
CA LEU A 203 -2.82 25.14 -23.22
C LEU A 203 -2.75 26.53 -23.90
N LEU A 204 -3.09 27.61 -23.17
CA LEU A 204 -2.93 28.99 -23.64
C LEU A 204 -1.45 29.36 -23.83
N ASP A 205 -0.56 28.85 -22.98
CA ASP A 205 0.91 28.97 -23.11
C ASP A 205 1.49 28.10 -24.25
N GLY A 206 0.64 27.45 -25.06
CA GLY A 206 1.04 26.65 -26.21
C GLY A 206 1.48 25.22 -25.88
N CYS A 207 1.26 24.75 -24.65
CA CYS A 207 1.54 23.35 -24.33
C CYS A 207 0.59 22.40 -25.07
N THR A 208 1.10 21.24 -25.48
CA THR A 208 0.26 20.13 -25.94
C THR A 208 -0.36 19.38 -24.75
N ARG A 209 -1.44 18.61 -24.98
CA ARG A 209 -2.07 17.77 -23.94
C ARG A 209 -1.11 16.76 -23.30
N LEU A 210 -0.13 16.26 -24.06
CA LEU A 210 0.92 15.38 -23.54
C LEU A 210 1.89 16.13 -22.62
N GLN A 211 2.20 17.40 -22.96
CA GLN A 211 2.99 18.26 -22.09
C GLN A 211 2.23 18.62 -20.81
N VAL A 212 0.94 18.90 -20.88
CA VAL A 212 0.10 19.09 -19.69
C VAL A 212 0.13 17.84 -18.80
N PHE A 213 -0.05 16.65 -19.40
CA PHE A 213 0.01 15.38 -18.67
C PHE A 213 1.36 15.19 -17.96
N THR A 214 2.47 15.32 -18.69
CA THR A 214 3.81 14.99 -18.20
C THR A 214 4.43 16.07 -17.32
N LYS A 215 4.23 17.36 -17.63
CA LYS A 215 4.88 18.48 -16.95
C LYS A 215 4.03 19.08 -15.82
N ILE A 216 2.72 18.84 -15.80
CA ILE A 216 1.81 19.45 -14.82
C ILE A 216 1.12 18.38 -13.99
N ILE A 217 0.37 17.48 -14.63
CA ILE A 217 -0.45 16.49 -13.91
C ILE A 217 0.41 15.47 -13.17
N ILE A 218 1.41 14.85 -13.81
CA ILE A 218 2.28 13.85 -13.17
C ILE A 218 2.98 14.41 -11.91
N PRO A 219 3.62 15.59 -11.93
CA PRO A 219 4.22 16.18 -10.74
C PRO A 219 3.24 16.40 -9.58
N ILE A 220 2.01 16.84 -9.87
CA ILE A 220 0.97 17.05 -8.85
C ILE A 220 0.43 15.70 -8.32
N CYS A 221 0.44 14.66 -9.16
CA CYS A 221 -0.02 13.31 -8.81
C CYS A 221 1.03 12.45 -8.11
N LYS A 222 2.25 12.94 -7.84
CA LYS A 222 3.31 12.20 -7.13
C LYS A 222 2.85 11.39 -5.91
N PRO A 223 2.06 11.92 -4.96
CA PRO A 223 1.62 11.12 -3.80
C PRO A 223 0.70 9.96 -4.20
N MET A 224 -0.07 10.14 -5.28
CA MET A 224 -0.97 9.11 -5.79
C MET A 224 -0.22 8.09 -6.67
N ILE A 225 0.86 8.49 -7.34
CA ILE A 225 1.77 7.59 -8.06
C ILE A 225 2.42 6.62 -7.09
N VAL A 226 2.82 7.11 -5.91
CA VAL A 226 3.36 6.32 -4.82
C VAL A 226 2.38 5.25 -4.35
N TYR A 227 1.13 5.64 -4.09
CA TYR A 227 0.07 4.67 -3.77
C TYR A 227 -0.06 3.62 -4.87
N GLN A 228 -0.09 4.04 -6.14
CA GLN A 228 -0.23 3.11 -7.26
C GLN A 228 0.96 2.15 -7.38
N ALA A 229 2.19 2.63 -7.13
CA ALA A 229 3.39 1.81 -7.13
C ALA A 229 3.34 0.75 -6.01
N ILE A 230 2.85 1.10 -4.82
CA ILE A 230 2.66 0.14 -3.72
C ILE A 230 1.68 -0.95 -4.12
N ILE A 231 0.51 -0.59 -4.65
CA ILE A 231 -0.49 -1.56 -5.09
C ILE A 231 0.05 -2.44 -6.22
N GLY A 232 0.72 -1.85 -7.21
CA GLY A 232 1.31 -2.55 -8.34
C GLY A 232 2.41 -3.54 -7.94
N PHE A 233 3.23 -3.20 -6.94
CA PHE A 233 4.25 -4.10 -6.40
C PHE A 233 3.64 -5.21 -5.54
N LEU A 234 2.73 -4.86 -4.62
CA LEU A 234 2.16 -5.80 -3.67
C LEU A 234 1.28 -6.87 -4.32
N THR A 235 0.61 -6.54 -5.43
CA THR A 235 -0.32 -7.46 -6.12
C THR A 235 0.34 -8.81 -6.46
N PRO A 236 1.39 -8.88 -7.30
CA PRO A 236 2.08 -10.14 -7.58
C PRO A 236 2.96 -10.62 -6.42
N TRP A 237 3.38 -9.73 -5.52
CA TRP A 237 4.24 -10.06 -4.38
C TRP A 237 3.52 -10.93 -3.34
N LEU A 238 2.23 -10.68 -3.14
CA LEU A 238 1.39 -11.37 -2.15
C LEU A 238 0.48 -12.43 -2.77
N ASP A 239 0.33 -12.48 -4.10
CA ASP A 239 -0.58 -13.43 -4.73
C ASP A 239 -0.05 -14.86 -4.71
N PHE A 240 -0.89 -15.74 -4.19
CA PHE A 240 -0.67 -17.18 -4.17
C PHE A 240 -1.48 -17.90 -5.25
N VAL A 241 -2.72 -17.48 -5.51
CA VAL A 241 -3.69 -18.29 -6.26
C VAL A 241 -3.36 -18.32 -7.74
N MET A 242 -3.14 -17.16 -8.35
CA MET A 242 -2.77 -17.06 -9.76
C MET A 242 -1.40 -17.68 -9.98
N ALA A 243 -0.44 -17.40 -9.07
CA ALA A 243 0.89 -18.01 -9.10
C ALA A 243 0.81 -19.55 -9.08
N LYS A 244 0.01 -20.16 -8.19
CA LYS A 244 -0.13 -21.62 -8.07
C LYS A 244 -0.63 -22.28 -9.35
N VAL A 245 -1.50 -21.62 -10.09
CA VAL A 245 -2.08 -22.18 -11.31
C VAL A 245 -1.12 -22.07 -12.50
N ILE A 246 -0.35 -20.98 -12.59
CA ILE A 246 0.59 -20.72 -13.69
C ILE A 246 1.92 -21.46 -13.47
N CYS A 247 2.46 -21.45 -12.25
CA CYS A 247 3.74 -22.08 -11.91
C CYS A 247 3.59 -23.58 -11.70
N ARG A 248 3.73 -24.37 -12.77
CA ARG A 248 3.54 -25.84 -12.76
C ARG A 248 4.73 -26.62 -12.21
N THR A 249 5.94 -26.13 -12.43
CA THR A 249 7.19 -26.76 -11.97
C THR A 249 7.82 -25.94 -10.87
N GLN A 250 8.44 -26.63 -9.91
CA GLN A 250 9.10 -25.98 -8.78
C GLN A 250 10.22 -25.02 -9.22
N SER A 251 10.85 -25.28 -10.37
CA SER A 251 11.85 -24.41 -10.98
C SER A 251 11.35 -22.99 -11.25
N ASN A 252 10.02 -22.80 -11.34
CA ASN A 252 9.35 -21.55 -11.67
C ASN A 252 8.47 -21.01 -10.54
N TYR A 253 8.57 -21.55 -9.32
CA TYR A 253 7.75 -21.10 -8.21
C TYR A 253 8.03 -19.65 -7.79
N THR A 254 6.98 -19.00 -7.31
CA THR A 254 7.06 -17.73 -6.59
C THR A 254 7.34 -17.98 -5.11
N VAL A 255 7.66 -16.92 -4.38
CA VAL A 255 7.98 -17.00 -2.96
C VAL A 255 6.77 -17.45 -2.13
N ALA A 256 5.55 -17.09 -2.52
CA ALA A 256 4.31 -17.55 -1.89
C ALA A 256 4.14 -19.07 -1.99
N LEU A 257 4.50 -19.68 -3.13
CA LEU A 257 4.49 -21.14 -3.29
C LEU A 257 5.60 -21.81 -2.47
N GLY A 258 6.76 -21.16 -2.35
CA GLY A 258 7.83 -21.60 -1.45
C GLY A 258 7.39 -21.62 0.02
N LEU A 259 6.75 -20.56 0.50
CA LEU A 259 6.16 -20.51 1.84
C LEU A 259 5.12 -21.61 2.05
N TRP A 260 4.23 -21.81 1.07
CA TRP A 260 3.23 -22.88 1.13
C TRP A 260 3.86 -24.27 1.22
N LEU A 261 4.95 -24.51 0.48
CA LEU A 261 5.69 -25.77 0.53
C LEU A 261 6.22 -26.04 1.94
N MET A 262 6.76 -25.03 2.62
CA MET A 262 7.27 -25.18 4.00
C MET A 262 6.19 -25.58 5.02
N LEU A 263 4.92 -25.28 4.74
CA LEU A 263 3.80 -25.60 5.61
C LEU A 263 3.14 -26.95 5.30
N GLN A 264 3.61 -27.67 4.26
CA GLN A 264 3.07 -28.99 3.96
C GLN A 264 3.43 -29.99 5.06
N LYS A 265 2.57 -31.00 5.25
CA LYS A 265 2.71 -32.02 6.31
C LYS A 265 4.09 -32.67 6.35
N GLU A 266 4.71 -32.86 5.19
CA GLU A 266 6.04 -33.46 5.05
C GLU A 266 7.17 -32.57 5.59
N TYR A 267 7.03 -31.25 5.54
CA TYR A 267 8.12 -30.30 5.86
C TYR A 267 7.89 -29.50 7.15
N ILE A 268 6.62 -29.26 7.52
CA ILE A 268 6.25 -28.30 8.57
C ILE A 268 6.95 -28.57 9.90
N GLN A 269 7.18 -29.84 10.26
CA GLN A 269 7.83 -30.20 11.53
C GLN A 269 9.30 -29.77 11.61
N ASN A 270 9.97 -29.62 10.48
CA ASN A 270 11.38 -29.28 10.42
C ASN A 270 11.64 -27.88 9.87
N TRP A 271 10.64 -27.23 9.27
CA TRP A 271 10.81 -26.00 8.50
C TRP A 271 9.94 -24.84 8.98
N TYR A 272 9.26 -24.95 10.13
CA TYR A 272 8.39 -23.88 10.61
C TYR A 272 9.18 -22.59 10.95
N ALA A 273 10.30 -22.72 11.67
CA ALA A 273 11.17 -21.59 11.95
C ALA A 273 11.83 -21.03 10.67
N ARG A 274 12.13 -21.89 9.68
CA ARG A 274 12.57 -21.49 8.33
C ARG A 274 11.48 -20.71 7.57
N PHE A 275 10.22 -21.09 7.72
CA PHE A 275 9.06 -20.34 7.20
C PHE A 275 8.96 -18.96 7.84
N ALA A 276 9.14 -18.85 9.16
CA ALA A 276 9.18 -17.56 9.85
C ALA A 276 10.33 -16.68 9.33
N ALA A 277 11.52 -17.25 9.14
CA ALA A 277 12.66 -16.55 8.53
C ALA A 277 12.36 -16.06 7.10
N ALA A 278 11.73 -16.90 6.28
CA ALA A 278 11.28 -16.51 4.95
C ALA A 278 10.26 -15.36 4.99
N ALA A 279 9.28 -15.40 5.91
CA ALA A 279 8.30 -14.34 6.09
C ALA A 279 8.95 -13.00 6.47
N VAL A 280 9.94 -13.02 7.38
CA VAL A 280 10.74 -11.83 7.72
C VAL A 280 11.44 -11.29 6.48
N VAL A 281 12.12 -12.13 5.70
CA VAL A 281 12.83 -11.69 4.47
C VAL A 281 11.87 -11.07 3.45
N ILE A 282 10.69 -11.67 3.24
CA ILE A 282 9.68 -11.19 2.29
C ILE A 282 9.10 -9.83 2.72
N SER A 283 9.10 -9.54 4.02
CA SER A 283 8.65 -8.24 4.54
C SER A 283 9.63 -7.09 4.22
N ILE A 284 10.93 -7.39 4.00
CA ILE A 284 11.97 -6.38 3.84
C ILE A 284 11.71 -5.47 2.62
N PRO A 285 11.45 -5.97 1.39
CA PRO A 285 11.14 -5.11 0.26
C PRO A 285 9.91 -4.24 0.47
N ILE A 286 8.89 -4.76 1.17
CA ILE A 286 7.67 -4.02 1.49
C ILE A 286 7.99 -2.85 2.44
N ALA A 287 8.77 -3.11 3.49
CA ALA A 287 9.20 -2.09 4.45
C ALA A 287 10.07 -1.01 3.78
N ILE A 288 11.05 -1.41 2.96
CA ILE A 288 11.89 -0.47 2.20
C ILE A 288 11.03 0.38 1.27
N LEU A 289 10.12 -0.25 0.51
CA LEU A 289 9.21 0.45 -0.38
C LEU A 289 8.39 1.47 0.43
N PHE A 290 7.80 1.08 1.55
CA PHE A 290 7.03 1.98 2.40
C PHE A 290 7.85 3.18 2.91
N ILE A 291 9.06 2.95 3.42
CA ILE A 291 9.94 4.01 3.93
C ILE A 291 10.33 5.01 2.83
N VAL A 292 10.76 4.50 1.66
CA VAL A 292 11.10 5.35 0.51
C VAL A 292 9.88 6.17 0.06
N MET A 293 8.71 5.55 0.11
CA MET A 293 7.46 6.14 -0.34
C MET A 293 6.89 7.20 0.61
N GLN A 294 7.10 7.07 1.93
CA GLN A 294 6.63 8.04 2.93
C GLN A 294 7.14 9.47 2.66
N ARG A 295 8.35 9.62 2.11
CA ARG A 295 8.94 10.92 1.78
C ARG A 295 8.06 11.72 0.80
N PHE A 296 7.49 11.06 -0.21
CA PHE A 296 6.67 11.72 -1.23
C PHE A 296 5.30 12.16 -0.71
N TYR A 297 4.77 11.47 0.31
CA TYR A 297 3.51 11.85 0.95
C TYR A 297 3.67 13.15 1.75
N GLN A 298 4.76 13.29 2.49
CA GLN A 298 5.05 14.48 3.30
C GLN A 298 5.29 15.73 2.45
N GLU A 299 6.01 15.60 1.34
CA GLU A 299 6.28 16.70 0.38
C GLU A 299 4.99 17.24 -0.28
N SER A 300 3.92 16.44 -0.35
CA SER A 300 2.65 16.85 -0.96
C SER A 300 1.76 17.67 -0.01
N MET A 301 1.88 17.43 1.30
CA MET A 301 1.10 18.16 2.31
C MET A 301 1.65 19.59 2.54
N SER A 302 2.93 19.83 2.30
CA SER A 302 3.56 21.15 2.51
C SER A 302 3.21 22.18 1.41
N GLY A 303 2.74 21.73 0.25
CA GLY A 303 2.40 22.58 -0.90
C GLY A 303 0.94 23.02 -0.97
N SER A 304 0.05 22.49 -0.11
CA SER A 304 -1.32 23.00 -0.01
C SER A 304 -1.31 24.30 0.77
N VAL A 305 -1.31 25.39 0.01
CA VAL A 305 -1.48 26.80 0.38
C VAL A 305 -2.10 26.97 1.78
N LYS A 306 -1.41 27.73 2.65
CA LYS A 306 -2.05 28.34 3.82
C LYS A 306 -3.18 29.24 3.30
N GLY A 307 -4.40 28.73 3.33
CA GLY A 307 -5.61 29.56 3.33
C GLY A 307 -5.76 30.29 4.65
#